data_AF-K6WQA3-F1
#
_entry.id   AF-K6WQA3-F1
#
_cell.length_a   1.000
_cell.length_b   1.000
_cell.length_c   1.000
_cell.angle_alpha   90.00
_cell.angle_beta   90.00
_cell.angle_gamma   90.00
#
_symmetry.space_group_name_H-M   'P 1'
#
loop_
_entity.id
_entity.type
_entity.pdbx_description
1 polymer ?
#
loop_
_entity_poly.entity_id
_entity_poly.type
_entity_poly.pdbx_seq_one_letter_code
_entity_poly.pdbx_strand_id
1 'polypeptide(L)'
;MESLAVHLCGTHVADITRGRAPNRLHWSWTPLAADRWGLGARVVSHGFAIGQPVHDLLVGAFVEGLLPEGAARIHYAVNAGIEPGDLFALLDRYGWDTPGALVIGPDPAGLASSAGYVSIRLNDSDVRSLLDKADSSNAGGTTSPILPGFVPKIALSRADDGTWLLPPAGVPSTWILKVAHPADSVAADVVDTEALCLDLGRRIGVTTVQASVLDFDGRRAIAVSRYDRVLVDGRVQRIHEEDLAQVFGLNTADPARKFQRGRTLPSWREGARALGQDGGRIGPMARLVTF
;
A
#
# COMPACT_ATOMS: atom_id res chain seq x y z
N MET A 1 -2.59 -26.60 -7.76
CA MET A 1 -1.65 -25.47 -7.93
C MET A 1 -2.07 -24.42 -6.93
N GLU A 2 -1.16 -23.92 -6.10
CA GLU A 2 -1.50 -22.87 -5.13
C GLU A 2 -1.96 -21.61 -5.88
N SER A 3 -3.03 -20.98 -5.38
CA SER A 3 -3.67 -19.82 -6.00
C SER A 3 -4.08 -18.84 -4.90
N LEU A 4 -3.88 -17.54 -5.15
CA LEU A 4 -4.36 -16.46 -4.31
C LEU A 4 -5.50 -15.75 -5.01
N ALA A 5 -6.65 -15.70 -4.35
CA ALA A 5 -7.78 -14.93 -4.83
C ALA A 5 -7.48 -13.43 -4.69
N VAL A 6 -7.77 -12.68 -5.75
CA VAL A 6 -7.64 -11.23 -5.78
C VAL A 6 -9.04 -10.63 -5.76
N HIS A 7 -9.32 -9.85 -4.73
CA HIS A 7 -10.58 -9.14 -4.56
C HIS A 7 -10.38 -7.65 -4.78
N LEU A 8 -11.25 -7.04 -5.57
CA LEU A 8 -11.35 -5.59 -5.74
C LEU A 8 -12.74 -5.15 -5.28
N CYS A 9 -12.81 -4.29 -4.27
CA CYS A 9 -14.08 -3.76 -3.75
C CYS A 9 -15.12 -4.86 -3.46
N GLY A 10 -14.68 -6.00 -2.92
CA GLY A 10 -15.51 -7.17 -2.57
C GLY A 10 -15.81 -8.15 -3.71
N THR A 11 -15.36 -7.91 -4.94
CA THR A 11 -15.51 -8.85 -6.06
C THR A 11 -14.21 -9.62 -6.26
N HIS A 12 -14.27 -10.97 -6.28
CA HIS A 12 -13.14 -11.83 -6.70
C HIS A 12 -12.90 -11.62 -8.19
N VAL A 13 -11.93 -10.76 -8.53
CA VAL A 13 -11.68 -10.31 -9.91
C VAL A 13 -10.69 -11.20 -10.65
N ALA A 14 -9.76 -11.82 -9.93
CA ALA A 14 -8.72 -12.63 -10.53
C ALA A 14 -8.12 -13.61 -9.54
N ASP A 15 -7.31 -14.51 -10.07
CA ASP A 15 -6.45 -15.41 -9.33
C ASP A 15 -4.99 -15.17 -9.72
N ILE A 16 -4.11 -15.16 -8.72
CA ILE A 16 -2.66 -15.17 -8.90
C ILE A 16 -2.15 -16.57 -8.62
N THR A 17 -1.44 -17.17 -9.57
CA THR A 17 -0.76 -18.47 -9.36
C THR A 17 0.75 -18.35 -9.55
N ARG A 18 1.49 -19.28 -8.93
CA ARG A 18 2.94 -19.38 -9.14
C ARG A 18 3.23 -19.88 -10.56
N GLY A 19 4.09 -19.16 -11.27
CA GLY A 19 4.72 -19.65 -12.48
C GLY A 19 5.90 -20.58 -12.18
N ARG A 20 6.62 -20.98 -13.24
CA ARG A 20 7.76 -21.92 -13.10
C ARG A 20 8.97 -21.35 -12.33
N ALA A 21 9.05 -20.03 -12.18
CA ALA A 21 10.09 -19.35 -11.40
C ALA A 21 9.43 -18.63 -10.20
N PRO A 22 10.09 -18.53 -9.03
CA PRO A 22 9.50 -18.01 -7.80
C PRO A 22 8.90 -16.59 -7.93
N ASN A 23 9.53 -15.74 -8.76
CA ASN A 23 9.11 -14.34 -8.94
C ASN A 23 8.19 -14.14 -10.15
N ARG A 24 7.82 -15.23 -10.84
CA ARG A 24 6.97 -15.18 -12.02
C ARG A 24 5.56 -15.54 -11.59
N LEU A 25 4.68 -14.55 -11.58
CA LEU A 25 3.29 -14.70 -11.19
C LEU A 25 2.41 -14.71 -12.44
N HIS A 26 1.42 -15.58 -12.46
CA HIS A 26 0.43 -15.64 -13.51
C HIS A 26 -0.89 -15.04 -13.03
N TRP A 27 -1.49 -14.19 -13.85
CA TRP A 27 -2.78 -13.56 -13.57
C TRP A 27 -3.87 -14.21 -14.41
N SER A 28 -4.95 -14.64 -13.77
CA SER A 28 -6.12 -15.22 -14.43
C SER A 28 -7.38 -14.48 -14.03
N TRP A 29 -8.08 -13.88 -14.99
CA TRP A 29 -9.35 -13.21 -14.71
C TRP A 29 -10.46 -14.19 -14.34
N THR A 30 -11.33 -13.79 -13.42
CA THR A 30 -12.61 -14.46 -13.18
C THR A 30 -13.70 -13.85 -14.06
N PRO A 31 -14.80 -14.57 -14.33
CA PRO A 31 -15.98 -14.01 -15.00
C PRO A 31 -16.58 -12.81 -14.23
N LEU A 32 -16.51 -12.83 -12.89
CA LEU A 32 -17.10 -11.80 -12.02
C LEU A 32 -16.52 -10.40 -12.27
N ALA A 33 -15.26 -10.31 -12.72
CA ALA A 33 -14.67 -9.03 -13.11
C ALA A 33 -15.39 -8.42 -14.32
N ALA A 34 -15.62 -9.22 -15.36
CA ALA A 34 -16.32 -8.80 -16.57
C ALA A 34 -17.80 -8.54 -16.30
N ASP A 35 -18.44 -9.33 -15.43
CA ASP A 35 -19.84 -9.13 -15.07
C ASP A 35 -20.07 -7.79 -14.37
N ARG A 36 -19.12 -7.35 -13.53
CA ARG A 36 -19.24 -6.10 -12.77
C ARG A 36 -18.80 -4.86 -13.54
N TRP A 37 -17.70 -4.93 -14.30
CA TRP A 37 -17.09 -3.75 -14.94
C TRP A 37 -17.01 -3.82 -16.47
N GLY A 38 -17.31 -4.97 -17.07
CA GLY A 38 -17.22 -5.18 -18.51
C GLY A 38 -15.82 -5.61 -18.99
N LEU A 39 -15.79 -6.28 -20.14
CA LEU A 39 -14.54 -6.64 -20.83
C LEU A 39 -13.78 -5.39 -21.27
N GLY A 40 -12.45 -5.44 -21.17
CA GLY A 40 -11.56 -4.34 -21.55
C GLY A 40 -11.44 -3.22 -20.52
N ALA A 41 -12.27 -3.21 -19.47
CA ALA A 41 -12.14 -2.25 -18.38
C ALA A 41 -10.82 -2.47 -17.62
N ARG A 42 -10.19 -1.37 -17.19
CA ARG A 42 -8.86 -1.33 -16.55
C ARG A 42 -8.96 -0.90 -15.08
N VAL A 43 -9.81 -1.58 -14.33
CA VAL A 43 -10.19 -1.19 -12.96
C VAL A 43 -9.23 -1.67 -11.88
N VAL A 44 -8.36 -2.64 -12.20
CA VAL A 44 -7.31 -3.16 -11.29
C VAL A 44 -5.97 -2.46 -11.52
N SER A 45 -5.67 -2.14 -12.77
CA SER A 45 -4.48 -1.40 -13.17
C SER A 45 -4.65 -0.95 -14.61
N HIS A 46 -4.05 0.18 -14.97
CA HIS A 46 -3.93 0.70 -16.31
C HIS A 46 -3.33 -0.33 -17.29
N GLY A 47 -2.46 -1.22 -16.82
CA GLY A 47 -1.88 -2.29 -17.64
C GLY A 47 -2.76 -3.53 -17.81
N PHE A 48 -3.89 -3.61 -17.10
CA PHE A 48 -4.64 -4.85 -16.88
C PHE A 48 -6.07 -4.68 -17.41
N ALA A 49 -6.27 -5.00 -18.69
CA ALA A 49 -7.59 -5.00 -19.32
C ALA A 49 -8.34 -6.31 -19.02
N ILE A 50 -9.52 -6.22 -18.40
CA ILE A 50 -10.34 -7.37 -18.03
C ILE A 50 -10.61 -8.26 -19.26
N GLY A 51 -10.36 -9.56 -19.09
CA GLY A 51 -10.56 -10.59 -20.13
C GLY A 51 -9.41 -10.69 -21.15
N GLN A 52 -8.41 -9.83 -21.09
CA GLN A 52 -7.18 -9.96 -21.89
C GLN A 52 -6.08 -10.66 -21.08
N PRO A 53 -5.23 -11.49 -21.72
CA PRO A 53 -4.06 -12.06 -21.06
C PRO A 53 -3.13 -10.95 -20.54
N VAL A 54 -2.67 -11.10 -19.30
CA VAL A 54 -1.69 -10.18 -18.69
C VAL A 54 -0.32 -10.87 -18.70
N HIS A 55 0.69 -10.18 -19.20
CA HIS A 55 2.03 -10.74 -19.27
C HIS A 55 2.66 -10.85 -17.87
N ASP A 56 3.25 -12.00 -17.53
CA ASP A 56 3.77 -12.28 -16.18
C ASP A 56 4.76 -11.24 -15.64
N LEU A 57 5.58 -10.64 -16.52
CA LEU A 57 6.52 -9.60 -16.09
C LEU A 57 5.79 -8.34 -15.60
N LEU A 58 4.62 -8.02 -16.18
CA LEU A 58 3.77 -6.94 -15.70
C LEU A 58 3.08 -7.31 -14.40
N VAL A 59 2.65 -8.57 -14.24
CA VAL A 59 2.11 -9.09 -12.96
C VAL A 59 3.15 -8.96 -11.87
N GLY A 60 4.38 -9.39 -12.12
CA GLY A 60 5.50 -9.22 -11.20
C GLY A 60 5.75 -7.75 -10.85
N ALA A 61 5.88 -6.86 -11.85
CA ALA A 61 6.09 -5.43 -11.60
C ALA A 61 4.95 -4.78 -10.81
N PHE A 62 3.70 -5.14 -11.10
CA PHE A 62 2.52 -4.67 -10.39
C PHE A 62 2.56 -5.08 -8.91
N VAL A 63 2.86 -6.36 -8.65
CA VAL A 63 2.96 -6.92 -7.29
C VAL A 63 4.15 -6.33 -6.52
N GLU A 64 5.28 -6.10 -7.17
CA GLU A 64 6.43 -5.42 -6.56
C GLU A 64 6.05 -4.04 -6.02
N GLY A 65 5.18 -3.30 -6.72
CA GLY A 65 4.65 -2.01 -6.28
C GLY A 65 3.71 -2.06 -5.07
N LEU A 66 3.13 -3.23 -4.76
CA LEU A 66 2.27 -3.43 -3.58
C LEU A 66 3.07 -3.80 -2.33
N LEU A 67 4.30 -4.30 -2.49
CA LEU A 67 5.12 -4.86 -1.41
C LEU A 67 6.15 -3.84 -0.88
N PRO A 68 6.69 -4.04 0.34
CA PRO A 68 7.73 -3.18 0.89
C PRO A 68 9.00 -3.29 0.05
N GLU A 69 9.87 -2.29 0.15
CA GLU A 69 11.14 -2.24 -0.59
C GLU A 69 12.33 -2.32 0.37
N GLY A 70 13.48 -2.79 -0.13
CA GLY A 70 14.74 -2.80 0.62
C GLY A 70 14.69 -3.56 1.94
N ALA A 71 15.22 -2.95 3.01
CA ALA A 71 15.34 -3.58 4.33
C ALA A 71 13.98 -3.96 4.94
N ALA A 72 12.92 -3.19 4.68
CA ALA A 72 11.59 -3.49 5.17
C ALA A 72 11.11 -4.85 4.65
N ARG A 73 11.30 -5.13 3.35
CA ARG A 73 10.95 -6.43 2.77
C ARG A 73 11.65 -7.59 3.45
N ILE A 74 12.96 -7.45 3.66
CA ILE A 74 13.77 -8.47 4.32
C ILE A 74 13.22 -8.73 5.73
N HIS A 75 12.89 -7.67 6.47
CA HIS A 75 12.31 -7.78 7.81
C HIS A 75 10.96 -8.52 7.81
N TYR A 76 10.02 -8.15 6.93
CA TYR A 76 8.73 -8.84 6.80
C TYR A 76 8.90 -10.31 6.42
N ALA A 77 9.80 -10.60 5.47
CA ALA A 77 10.08 -11.95 5.02
C ALA A 77 10.66 -12.82 6.14
N VAL A 78 11.67 -12.33 6.87
CA VAL A 78 12.28 -13.04 8.01
C VAL A 78 11.24 -13.31 9.11
N ASN A 79 10.41 -12.32 9.46
CA ASN A 79 9.36 -12.49 10.48
C ASN A 79 8.34 -13.56 10.09
N ALA A 80 8.09 -13.76 8.80
CA ALA A 80 7.17 -14.75 8.29
C ALA A 80 7.82 -16.10 7.95
N GLY A 81 9.15 -16.22 8.03
CA GLY A 81 9.88 -17.40 7.55
C GLY A 81 9.80 -17.59 6.03
N ILE A 82 9.69 -16.49 5.28
CA ILE A 82 9.53 -16.44 3.83
C ILE A 82 10.84 -15.94 3.18
N GLU A 83 11.15 -16.43 1.97
CA GLU A 83 12.25 -15.87 1.17
C GLU A 83 11.90 -14.45 0.70
N PRO A 84 12.74 -13.41 0.91
CA PRO A 84 12.41 -12.03 0.51
C PRO A 84 12.02 -11.86 -0.95
N GLY A 85 12.52 -12.70 -1.85
CA GLY A 85 12.16 -12.69 -3.28
C GLY A 85 10.82 -13.35 -3.62
N ASP A 86 10.24 -14.14 -2.71
CA ASP A 86 9.00 -14.89 -2.96
C ASP A 86 7.77 -13.98 -2.86
N LEU A 87 7.46 -13.31 -3.97
CA LEU A 87 6.32 -12.40 -4.08
C LEU A 87 4.98 -13.08 -3.75
N PHE A 88 4.81 -14.35 -4.14
CA PHE A 88 3.59 -15.10 -3.88
C PHE A 88 3.39 -15.31 -2.38
N ALA A 89 4.41 -15.81 -1.69
CA ALA A 89 4.32 -16.06 -0.25
C ALA A 89 4.14 -14.75 0.54
N LEU A 90 4.80 -13.66 0.14
CA LEU A 90 4.60 -12.35 0.75
C LEU A 90 3.16 -11.86 0.58
N LEU A 91 2.58 -12.02 -0.61
CA LEU A 91 1.17 -11.69 -0.85
C LEU A 91 0.22 -12.58 -0.05
N ASP A 92 0.47 -13.88 0.02
CA ASP A 92 -0.37 -14.79 0.80
C ASP A 92 -0.41 -14.40 2.28
N ARG A 93 0.74 -13.99 2.83
CA ARG A 93 0.85 -13.62 4.23
C ARG A 93 0.29 -12.24 4.57
N TYR A 94 0.47 -11.27 3.67
CA TYR A 94 0.29 -9.85 3.99
C TYR A 94 -0.59 -9.07 3.00
N GLY A 95 -1.09 -9.71 1.94
CA GLY A 95 -1.89 -9.09 0.88
C GLY A 95 -3.31 -8.68 1.29
N TRP A 96 -3.70 -8.89 2.55
CA TRP A 96 -5.05 -8.60 3.04
C TRP A 96 -5.32 -7.10 3.29
N ASP A 97 -4.28 -6.27 3.39
CA ASP A 97 -4.39 -4.80 3.45
C ASP A 97 -3.25 -4.14 2.67
N THR A 98 -3.48 -3.98 1.35
CA THR A 98 -2.54 -3.34 0.42
C THR A 98 -2.86 -1.86 0.19
N PRO A 99 -1.98 -1.08 -0.46
CA PRO A 99 -2.37 0.19 -1.08
C PRO A 99 -3.58 0.02 -2.01
N GLY A 100 -4.52 0.95 -1.93
CA GLY A 100 -5.77 0.86 -2.65
C GLY A 100 -6.74 -0.17 -2.07
N ALA A 101 -7.62 -0.67 -2.94
CA ALA A 101 -8.73 -1.53 -2.57
C ALA A 101 -8.52 -3.01 -2.90
N LEU A 102 -7.31 -3.42 -3.27
CA LEU A 102 -7.02 -4.83 -3.51
C LEU A 102 -6.86 -5.56 -2.18
N VAL A 103 -7.43 -6.75 -2.16
CA VAL A 103 -7.15 -7.76 -1.14
C VAL A 103 -6.74 -9.04 -1.84
N ILE A 104 -5.55 -9.53 -1.53
CA ILE A 104 -4.93 -10.70 -2.14
C ILE A 104 -4.69 -11.73 -1.04
N GLY A 105 -5.09 -12.98 -1.29
CA GLY A 105 -4.97 -14.08 -0.33
C GLY A 105 -6.33 -14.55 0.19
N PRO A 106 -6.41 -15.14 1.39
CA PRO A 106 -7.66 -15.69 1.91
C PRO A 106 -8.77 -14.64 1.98
N ASP A 107 -10.00 -15.03 1.61
CA ASP A 107 -11.16 -14.15 1.52
C ASP A 107 -11.35 -13.33 2.81
N PRO A 108 -11.31 -11.98 2.75
CA PRO A 108 -11.53 -11.11 3.89
C PRO A 108 -12.89 -11.28 4.55
N ALA A 109 -13.93 -11.63 3.78
CA ALA A 109 -15.24 -11.90 4.36
C ALA A 109 -15.16 -13.17 5.21
N GLY A 110 -14.46 -14.21 4.75
CA GLY A 110 -14.08 -15.37 5.56
C GLY A 110 -13.24 -15.01 6.79
N LEU A 111 -12.21 -14.16 6.66
CA LEU A 111 -11.33 -13.77 7.77
C LEU A 111 -12.00 -12.88 8.82
N ALA A 112 -12.83 -11.92 8.41
CA ALA A 112 -13.56 -11.02 9.30
C ALA A 112 -14.76 -11.71 9.97
N SER A 113 -15.32 -12.74 9.34
CA SER A 113 -16.45 -13.53 9.87
C SER A 113 -16.03 -14.70 10.76
N SER A 114 -14.82 -15.23 10.62
CA SER A 114 -14.40 -16.50 11.22
C SER A 114 -13.85 -16.45 12.65
N ALA A 115 -13.77 -15.28 13.28
CA ALA A 115 -13.70 -15.17 14.75
C ALA A 115 -14.01 -13.72 15.15
N GLY A 116 -14.51 -13.52 16.37
CA GLY A 116 -14.83 -12.20 16.94
C GLY A 116 -13.62 -11.30 17.18
N TYR A 117 -12.84 -11.01 16.14
CA TYR A 117 -11.61 -10.23 16.17
C TYR A 117 -11.94 -8.74 16.29
N VAL A 118 -11.94 -8.27 17.53
CA VAL A 118 -11.97 -6.85 17.88
C VAL A 118 -10.58 -6.27 17.65
N SER A 119 -10.50 -5.09 17.03
CA SER A 119 -9.22 -4.37 16.92
C SER A 119 -8.60 -4.16 18.31
N ILE A 120 -7.31 -4.44 18.43
CA ILE A 120 -6.61 -4.34 19.71
C ILE A 120 -6.35 -2.86 19.99
N ARG A 121 -6.86 -2.36 21.12
CA ARG A 121 -6.56 -1.01 21.60
C ARG A 121 -5.11 -0.94 22.05
N LEU A 122 -4.40 0.09 21.60
CA LEU A 122 -2.99 0.30 21.88
C LEU A 122 -2.82 1.54 22.75
N ASN A 123 -1.96 1.44 23.77
CA ASN A 123 -1.41 2.60 24.46
C ASN A 123 -0.12 3.06 23.76
N ASP A 124 0.48 4.16 24.24
CA ASP A 124 1.69 4.72 23.64
C ASP A 124 2.90 3.76 23.67
N SER A 125 3.04 2.96 24.73
CA SER A 125 4.11 1.96 24.85
C SER A 125 3.93 0.79 23.86
N ASP A 126 2.68 0.39 23.60
CA ASP A 126 2.37 -0.59 22.56
C ASP A 126 2.73 -0.04 21.17
N VAL A 127 2.33 1.20 20.86
CA VAL A 127 2.64 1.85 19.58
C VAL A 127 4.15 2.02 19.41
N ARG A 128 4.86 2.48 20.45
CA ARG A 128 6.32 2.53 20.50
C ARG A 128 6.93 1.18 20.14
N SER A 129 6.48 0.12 20.79
CA SER A 129 6.99 -1.23 20.55
C SER A 129 6.80 -1.67 19.09
N LEU A 130 5.67 -1.33 18.46
CA LEU A 130 5.44 -1.60 17.04
C LEU A 130 6.38 -0.79 16.13
N LEU A 131 6.58 0.49 16.44
CA LEU A 131 7.48 1.38 15.69
C LEU A 131 8.94 0.94 15.80
N ASP A 132 9.39 0.56 16.99
CA ASP A 132 10.75 0.07 17.24
C ASP A 132 11.03 -1.22 16.48
N LYS A 133 10.03 -2.08 16.34
CA LYS A 133 10.10 -3.32 15.56
C LYS A 133 10.14 -3.07 14.05
N ALA A 134 9.39 -2.09 13.58
CA ALA A 134 9.36 -1.72 12.15
C ALA A 134 10.62 -0.98 11.70
N ASP A 135 11.25 -0.24 12.60
CA ASP A 135 12.54 0.39 12.37
C ASP A 135 13.62 -0.68 12.22
N SER A 136 14.05 -0.91 10.98
CA SER A 136 15.05 -1.92 10.60
C SER A 136 16.41 -1.78 11.30
N SER A 137 16.63 -0.73 12.09
CA SER A 137 17.77 -0.60 13.01
C SER A 137 17.64 -1.45 14.28
N ASN A 138 16.44 -1.95 14.61
CA ASN A 138 16.16 -2.82 15.74
C ASN A 138 15.44 -4.10 15.28
N ALA A 139 16.17 -5.22 15.19
CA ALA A 139 15.62 -6.52 14.84
C ALA A 139 14.65 -7.03 15.93
N GLY A 140 13.34 -6.90 15.70
CA GLY A 140 12.29 -7.56 16.49
C GLY A 140 10.96 -7.57 15.74
N GLY A 141 10.27 -8.70 15.67
CA GLY A 141 9.16 -8.89 14.73
C GLY A 141 7.78 -8.36 15.17
N THR A 142 7.00 -7.86 14.20
CA THR A 142 5.52 -7.75 14.23
C THR A 142 4.87 -8.11 12.91
N THR A 143 3.62 -8.54 12.97
CA THR A 143 2.70 -8.72 11.84
C THR A 143 1.90 -7.44 11.58
N SER A 144 2.54 -6.41 11.03
CA SER A 144 1.83 -5.20 10.56
C SER A 144 1.39 -5.34 9.09
N PRO A 145 0.37 -4.59 8.62
CA PRO A 145 0.06 -4.51 7.20
C PRO A 145 1.23 -4.01 6.35
N ILE A 146 1.34 -4.51 5.12
CA ILE A 146 2.40 -4.13 4.19
C ILE A 146 2.10 -2.78 3.54
N LEU A 147 3.12 -1.92 3.50
CA LEU A 147 3.08 -0.65 2.78
C LEU A 147 4.38 -0.49 1.97
N PRO A 148 4.32 -0.03 0.71
CA PRO A 148 5.49 0.14 -0.13
C PRO A 148 6.38 1.31 0.32
N GLY A 149 7.62 1.30 -0.18
CA GLY A 149 8.63 2.33 0.06
C GLY A 149 9.66 1.94 1.14
N PHE A 150 10.66 2.81 1.30
CA PHE A 150 11.87 2.55 2.09
C PHE A 150 11.80 2.93 3.56
N VAL A 151 10.96 3.90 3.90
CA VAL A 151 10.89 4.43 5.27
C VAL A 151 10.16 3.42 6.15
N PRO A 152 10.75 3.01 7.30
CA PRO A 152 10.07 2.20 8.29
C PRO A 152 8.69 2.77 8.66
N LYS A 153 7.67 1.93 8.52
CA LYS A 153 6.28 2.34 8.74
C LYS A 153 5.43 1.18 9.21
N ILE A 154 4.40 1.51 9.99
CA ILE A 154 3.33 0.59 10.38
C ILE A 154 1.98 1.16 9.94
N ALA A 155 1.00 0.30 9.73
CA ALA A 155 -0.36 0.71 9.43
C ALA A 155 -1.28 0.37 10.60
N LEU A 156 -1.99 1.38 11.10
CA LEU A 156 -2.90 1.28 12.25
C LEU A 156 -4.27 1.84 11.88
N SER A 157 -5.27 1.57 12.72
CA SER A 157 -6.55 2.27 12.70
C SER A 157 -6.63 3.26 13.86
N ARG A 158 -7.55 4.23 13.76
CA ARG A 158 -7.82 5.20 14.84
C ARG A 158 -9.31 5.24 15.13
N ALA A 159 -9.67 5.04 16.39
CA ALA A 159 -11.05 5.12 16.87
C ALA A 159 -11.53 6.57 16.98
N ASP A 160 -12.85 6.78 17.08
CA ASP A 160 -13.46 8.11 17.22
C ASP A 160 -13.02 8.83 18.51
N ASP A 161 -12.70 8.07 19.56
CA ASP A 161 -12.13 8.60 20.82
C ASP A 161 -10.63 8.95 20.72
N GLY A 162 -10.04 8.79 19.53
CA GLY A 162 -8.63 9.07 19.25
C GLY A 162 -7.67 7.92 19.49
N THR A 163 -8.15 6.79 20.03
CA THR A 163 -7.30 5.63 20.39
C THR A 163 -6.73 4.92 19.17
N TRP A 164 -5.46 4.54 19.26
CA TRP A 164 -4.80 3.71 18.25
C TRP A 164 -5.24 2.25 18.34
N LEU A 165 -5.48 1.65 17.18
CA LEU A 165 -5.97 0.29 17.06
C LEU A 165 -5.07 -0.52 16.13
N LEU A 166 -4.65 -1.71 16.54
CA LEU A 166 -4.07 -2.69 15.61
C LEU A 166 -5.22 -3.45 14.92
N PRO A 167 -5.43 -3.27 13.61
CA PRO A 167 -6.48 -3.99 12.91
C PRO A 167 -6.12 -5.48 12.73
N PRO A 168 -7.08 -6.41 12.93
CA PRO A 168 -6.89 -7.81 12.59
C PRO A 168 -6.91 -8.02 11.07
N ALA A 169 -6.53 -9.22 10.62
CA ALA A 169 -6.54 -9.58 9.21
C ALA A 169 -7.93 -9.35 8.57
N GLY A 170 -7.95 -8.72 7.41
CA GLY A 170 -9.17 -8.37 6.67
C GLY A 170 -9.77 -6.99 7.04
N VAL A 171 -9.46 -6.45 8.22
CA VAL A 171 -9.88 -5.10 8.61
C VAL A 171 -8.87 -4.07 8.09
N PRO A 172 -9.28 -3.08 7.28
CA PRO A 172 -8.35 -2.10 6.73
C PRO A 172 -7.76 -1.19 7.82
N SER A 173 -6.45 -0.93 7.74
CA SER A 173 -5.84 0.22 8.43
C SER A 173 -6.35 1.55 7.85
N THR A 174 -6.31 2.62 8.65
CA THR A 174 -6.73 3.98 8.24
C THR A 174 -5.63 5.03 8.38
N TRP A 175 -4.51 4.67 9.00
CA TRP A 175 -3.36 5.55 9.23
C TRP A 175 -2.05 4.82 8.98
N ILE A 176 -1.05 5.58 8.54
CA ILE A 176 0.34 5.14 8.37
C ILE A 176 1.16 5.92 9.38
N LEU A 177 1.90 5.24 10.24
CA LEU A 177 2.86 5.88 11.13
C LEU A 177 4.27 5.66 10.60
N LYS A 178 5.07 6.73 10.54
CA LYS A 178 6.48 6.69 10.13
C LYS A 178 7.35 7.21 11.24
N VAL A 179 8.42 6.48 11.54
CA VAL A 179 9.36 6.81 12.61
C VAL A 179 10.14 8.09 12.24
N ALA A 180 10.32 8.99 13.21
CA ALA A 180 11.18 10.15 13.04
C ALA A 180 12.66 9.74 13.03
N HIS A 181 13.48 10.41 12.22
CA HIS A 181 14.92 10.25 12.31
C HIS A 181 15.45 10.75 13.67
N PRO A 182 16.61 10.24 14.12
CA PRO A 182 17.27 10.74 15.33
C PRO A 182 17.45 12.26 15.30
N ALA A 183 17.35 12.91 16.46
CA ALA A 183 17.40 14.38 16.58
C ALA A 183 18.75 15.00 16.13
N ASP A 184 19.83 14.21 16.15
CA ASP A 184 21.17 14.57 15.70
C ASP A 184 21.42 14.23 14.21
N SER A 185 20.43 13.64 13.53
CA SER A 185 20.51 13.32 12.11
C SER A 185 20.32 14.55 11.23
N VAL A 186 20.99 14.59 10.07
CA VAL A 186 20.71 15.58 9.00
C VAL A 186 19.28 15.52 8.46
N ALA A 187 18.53 14.45 8.78
CA ALA A 187 17.14 14.24 8.41
C ALA A 187 16.16 14.41 9.59
N ALA A 188 16.59 15.02 10.70
CA ALA A 188 15.81 15.15 11.94
C ALA A 188 14.47 15.87 11.75
N ASP A 189 14.37 16.79 10.78
CA ASP A 189 13.19 17.60 10.48
C ASP A 189 12.24 16.96 9.45
N VAL A 190 12.56 15.80 8.88
CA VAL A 190 11.78 15.21 7.78
C VAL A 190 10.31 15.00 8.16
N VAL A 191 10.04 14.56 9.39
CA VAL A 191 8.65 14.35 9.85
C VAL A 191 7.91 15.67 10.10
N ASP A 192 8.61 16.71 10.53
CA ASP A 192 8.05 18.05 10.71
C ASP A 192 7.71 18.68 9.37
N THR A 193 8.67 18.62 8.44
CA THR A 193 8.54 19.09 7.08
C THR A 193 7.40 18.35 6.36
N GLU A 194 7.28 17.03 6.53
CA GLU A 194 6.17 16.27 5.94
C GLU A 194 4.82 16.70 6.52
N ALA A 195 4.69 16.84 7.84
CA ALA A 195 3.44 17.29 8.47
C ALA A 195 3.06 18.72 8.03
N LEU A 196 4.02 19.63 7.94
CA LEU A 196 3.83 21.00 7.48
C LEU A 196 3.38 21.05 6.01
N CYS A 197 4.05 20.30 5.13
CA CYS A 197 3.71 20.24 3.71
C CYS A 197 2.29 19.67 3.49
N LEU A 198 1.91 18.63 4.25
CA LEU A 198 0.56 18.06 4.18
C LEU A 198 -0.51 19.03 4.72
N ASP A 199 -0.23 19.75 5.82
CA ASP A 199 -1.15 20.77 6.33
C ASP A 199 -1.34 21.92 5.34
N LEU A 200 -0.25 22.42 4.75
CA LEU A 200 -0.30 23.44 3.71
C LEU A 200 -1.09 22.94 2.49
N GLY A 201 -0.75 21.75 1.99
CA GLY A 201 -1.43 21.11 0.87
C GLY A 201 -2.93 20.97 1.09
N ARG A 202 -3.35 20.68 2.33
CA ARG A 202 -4.77 20.63 2.72
C ARG A 202 -5.42 22.02 2.71
N ARG A 203 -4.76 23.05 3.26
CA ARG A 203 -5.28 24.43 3.28
C ARG A 203 -5.47 25.02 1.88
N ILE A 204 -4.63 24.63 0.92
CA ILE A 204 -4.73 25.09 -0.48
C ILE A 204 -5.52 24.13 -1.39
N GLY A 205 -6.06 23.03 -0.85
CA GLY A 205 -6.91 22.09 -1.58
C GLY A 205 -6.19 21.17 -2.58
N VAL A 206 -4.91 20.86 -2.34
CA VAL A 206 -4.13 19.85 -3.10
C VAL A 206 -4.37 18.44 -2.55
N THR A 207 -4.61 18.29 -1.24
CA THR A 207 -4.86 16.99 -0.59
C THR A 207 -5.91 17.10 0.51
N THR A 208 -6.49 15.97 0.91
CA THR A 208 -7.34 15.84 2.11
C THR A 208 -6.63 15.09 3.24
N VAL A 209 -5.39 14.64 3.01
CA VAL A 209 -4.59 13.88 3.97
C VAL A 209 -4.34 14.70 5.22
N GLN A 210 -4.63 14.10 6.37
CA GLN A 210 -4.31 14.61 7.68
C GLN A 210 -2.95 14.06 8.12
N ALA A 211 -2.14 14.91 8.74
CA ALA A 211 -0.88 14.48 9.33
C ALA A 211 -0.61 15.20 10.65
N SER A 212 -0.04 14.48 11.60
CA SER A 212 0.38 15.03 12.89
C SER A 212 1.64 14.32 13.38
N VAL A 213 2.61 15.10 13.87
CA VAL A 213 3.75 14.55 14.62
C VAL A 213 3.30 14.27 16.05
N LEU A 214 3.52 13.04 16.50
CA LEU A 214 3.12 12.53 17.80
C LEU A 214 4.34 11.92 18.51
N ASP A 215 4.27 11.90 19.84
CA ASP A 215 5.22 11.19 20.69
C ASP A 215 4.52 9.97 21.29
N PHE A 216 5.18 8.81 21.19
CA PHE A 216 4.72 7.56 21.78
C PHE A 216 5.76 7.08 22.77
N ASP A 217 5.62 7.49 24.05
CA ASP A 217 6.57 7.11 25.11
C ASP A 217 8.04 7.43 24.74
N GLY A 218 8.28 8.66 24.26
CA GLY A 218 9.59 9.14 23.79
C GLY A 218 9.95 8.72 22.36
N ARG A 219 9.11 7.93 21.69
CA ARG A 219 9.29 7.56 20.28
C ARG A 219 8.49 8.48 19.39
N ARG A 220 9.18 9.47 18.82
CA ARG A 220 8.59 10.44 17.88
C ARG A 220 8.27 9.80 16.53
N ALA A 221 7.07 10.07 16.01
CA ALA A 221 6.63 9.59 14.70
C ALA A 221 5.64 10.58 14.06
N ILE A 222 5.51 10.55 12.73
CA ILE A 222 4.40 11.19 12.01
C ILE A 222 3.30 10.17 11.78
N ALA A 223 2.06 10.52 12.14
CA ALA A 223 0.87 9.77 11.77
C ALA A 223 0.20 10.46 10.56
N VAL A 224 -0.02 9.72 9.48
CA VAL A 224 -0.57 10.20 8.22
C VAL A 224 -1.82 9.40 7.87
N SER A 225 -2.96 10.07 7.63
CA SER A 225 -4.20 9.39 7.26
C SER A 225 -4.10 8.80 5.86
N ARG A 226 -4.63 7.60 5.67
CA ARG A 226 -4.72 6.95 4.37
C ARG A 226 -5.79 7.61 3.50
N TYR A 227 -5.41 8.14 2.33
CA TYR A 227 -6.36 8.73 1.38
C TYR A 227 -7.12 7.69 0.56
N ASP A 228 -6.61 6.45 0.51
CA ASP A 228 -7.22 5.29 -0.11
C ASP A 228 -8.25 4.59 0.81
N ARG A 229 -8.66 5.28 1.89
CA ARG A 229 -9.62 4.81 2.90
C ARG A 229 -10.61 5.93 3.19
N VAL A 230 -11.89 5.61 3.23
CA VAL A 230 -12.96 6.57 3.56
C VAL A 230 -13.97 5.95 4.52
N LEU A 231 -14.40 6.71 5.52
CA LEU A 231 -15.45 6.29 6.44
C LEU A 231 -16.81 6.59 5.81
N VAL A 232 -17.63 5.56 5.59
CA VAL A 232 -19.00 5.66 5.07
C VAL A 232 -19.89 4.82 5.97
N ASP A 233 -20.92 5.45 6.56
CA ASP A 233 -21.89 4.79 7.46
C ASP A 233 -21.23 3.98 8.58
N GLY A 234 -20.17 4.53 9.19
CA GLY A 234 -19.41 3.88 10.27
C GLY A 234 -18.51 2.72 9.81
N ARG A 235 -18.36 2.49 8.49
CA ARG A 235 -17.49 1.45 7.93
C ARG A 235 -16.40 2.06 7.07
N VAL A 236 -15.20 1.52 7.20
CA VAL A 236 -14.07 1.91 6.33
C VAL A 236 -14.24 1.25 4.97
N GLN A 237 -14.48 2.04 3.95
CA GLN A 237 -14.42 1.63 2.54
C GLN A 237 -13.02 1.89 1.98
N ARG A 238 -12.56 0.97 1.12
CA ARG A 238 -11.29 1.13 0.41
C ARG A 238 -11.56 1.82 -0.93
N ILE A 239 -10.71 2.77 -1.30
CA ILE A 239 -10.69 3.40 -2.62
C ILE A 239 -9.52 2.77 -3.38
N HIS A 240 -9.75 2.30 -4.60
CA HIS A 240 -8.68 1.69 -5.37
C HIS A 240 -7.73 2.75 -5.95
N GLU A 241 -6.46 2.38 -6.01
CA GLU A 241 -5.38 3.20 -6.55
C GLU A 241 -4.30 2.29 -7.13
N GLU A 242 -3.43 2.89 -7.93
CA GLU A 242 -2.11 2.37 -8.30
C GLU A 242 -1.14 3.56 -8.44
N ASP A 243 0.16 3.30 -8.30
CA ASP A 243 1.18 4.32 -8.52
C ASP A 243 1.62 4.39 -10.01
N LEU A 244 2.34 5.46 -10.38
CA LEU A 244 2.81 5.60 -11.76
C LEU A 244 3.86 4.54 -12.16
N ALA A 245 4.57 3.92 -11.21
CA ALA A 245 5.49 2.83 -11.54
C ALA A 245 4.70 1.59 -11.99
N GLN A 246 3.59 1.27 -11.32
CA GLN A 246 2.65 0.23 -11.72
C GLN A 246 2.00 0.53 -13.07
N VAL A 247 1.51 1.76 -13.27
CA VAL A 247 0.94 2.21 -14.56
C VAL A 247 1.91 1.96 -15.73
N PHE A 248 3.20 2.23 -15.52
CA PHE A 248 4.24 2.06 -16.53
C PHE A 248 4.85 0.65 -16.57
N GLY A 249 4.41 -0.28 -15.72
CA GLY A 249 4.98 -1.63 -15.63
C GLY A 249 6.44 -1.66 -15.19
N LEU A 250 6.88 -0.65 -14.42
CA LEU A 250 8.25 -0.56 -13.94
C LEU A 250 8.44 -1.52 -12.77
N ASN A 251 9.37 -2.45 -12.93
CA ASN A 251 9.80 -3.28 -11.81
C ASN A 251 10.59 -2.42 -10.81
N THR A 252 10.10 -2.31 -9.58
CA THR A 252 10.65 -1.46 -8.51
C THR A 252 11.64 -2.18 -7.58
N ALA A 253 11.97 -3.44 -7.85
CA ALA A 253 13.07 -4.14 -7.17
C ALA A 253 14.42 -3.42 -7.36
N ASP A 254 14.58 -2.69 -8.48
CA ASP A 254 15.55 -1.60 -8.61
C ASP A 254 14.85 -0.25 -8.38
N PRO A 255 15.03 0.37 -7.20
CA PRO A 255 14.33 1.59 -6.85
C PRO A 255 14.75 2.80 -7.70
N ALA A 256 15.92 2.75 -8.34
CA ALA A 256 16.36 3.80 -9.25
C ALA A 256 15.46 3.90 -10.50
N ARG A 257 14.67 2.87 -10.79
CA ARG A 257 13.71 2.87 -11.91
C ARG A 257 12.52 3.79 -11.67
N LYS A 258 12.22 4.19 -10.43
CA LYS A 258 11.15 5.16 -10.12
C LYS A 258 11.51 6.61 -10.45
N PHE A 259 12.78 6.90 -10.76
CA PHE A 259 13.24 8.26 -11.00
C PHE A 259 13.50 8.50 -12.48
N GLN A 260 13.08 9.66 -12.97
CA GLN A 260 13.27 10.05 -14.36
C GLN A 260 14.76 10.10 -14.74
N ARG A 261 15.60 10.84 -14.00
CA ARG A 261 17.08 10.94 -14.18
C ARG A 261 17.54 10.89 -15.66
N GLY A 262 16.99 11.76 -16.50
CA GLY A 262 17.34 11.86 -17.93
C GLY A 262 16.71 10.80 -18.86
N ARG A 263 15.87 9.90 -18.33
CA ARG A 263 15.11 8.90 -19.08
C ARG A 263 13.76 9.47 -19.54
N THR A 264 13.15 8.78 -20.50
CA THR A 264 11.79 9.07 -20.97
C THR A 264 10.73 8.65 -19.95
N LEU A 265 10.97 7.54 -19.25
CA LEU A 265 10.08 6.98 -18.24
C LEU A 265 10.86 6.66 -16.95
N PRO A 266 10.25 6.87 -15.77
CA PRO A 266 8.95 7.54 -15.56
C PRO A 266 9.05 9.05 -15.80
N SER A 267 7.94 9.69 -16.20
CA SER A 267 7.87 11.16 -16.26
C SER A 267 6.44 11.67 -16.06
N TRP A 268 6.31 12.92 -15.60
CA TRP A 268 5.00 13.56 -15.44
C TRP A 268 4.22 13.67 -16.75
N ARG A 269 4.91 13.87 -17.89
CA ARG A 269 4.26 13.91 -19.20
C ARG A 269 3.58 12.59 -19.54
N GLU A 270 4.26 11.47 -19.33
CA GLU A 270 3.66 10.16 -19.58
C GLU A 270 2.57 9.83 -18.56
N GLY A 271 2.70 10.30 -17.32
CA GLY A 271 1.65 10.14 -16.29
C GLY A 271 0.36 10.88 -16.68
N ALA A 272 0.49 12.12 -17.17
CA ALA A 272 -0.66 12.89 -17.67
C ALA A 272 -1.32 12.22 -18.89
N ARG A 273 -0.53 11.59 -19.77
CA ARG A 273 -1.07 10.82 -20.91
C ARG A 273 -1.84 9.59 -20.45
N ALA A 274 -1.29 8.81 -19.52
CA ALA A 274 -1.97 7.64 -18.96
C ALA A 274 -3.31 8.03 -18.31
N LEU A 275 -3.31 9.09 -17.49
CA LEU A 275 -4.54 9.63 -16.90
C LEU A 275 -5.58 10.01 -17.96
N GLY A 276 -5.15 10.66 -19.06
CA GLY A 276 -6.05 11.06 -20.14
C GLY A 276 -6.68 9.88 -20.89
N GLN A 277 -5.96 8.76 -21.04
CA GLN A 277 -6.48 7.55 -21.70
C GLN A 277 -7.63 6.89 -20.94
N ASP A 278 -7.69 7.08 -19.62
CA ASP A 278 -8.73 6.53 -18.75
C ASP A 278 -9.83 7.55 -18.41
N GLY A 279 -9.85 8.69 -19.10
CA GLY A 279 -10.82 9.77 -18.84
C GLY A 279 -10.55 10.54 -17.54
N GLY A 280 -9.36 10.39 -16.96
CA GLY A 280 -8.92 11.09 -15.77
C GLY A 280 -8.70 12.59 -16.00
N ARG A 281 -8.80 13.37 -14.92
CA ARG A 281 -8.55 14.82 -14.96
C ARG A 281 -7.07 15.11 -14.71
N ILE A 282 -6.44 15.85 -15.62
CA ILE A 282 -5.03 16.26 -15.49
C ILE A 282 -4.86 17.43 -14.50
N GLY A 283 -5.91 18.25 -14.30
CA GLY A 283 -5.86 19.44 -13.44
C GLY A 283 -5.31 19.20 -12.02
N PRO A 284 -5.80 18.19 -11.27
CA PRO A 284 -5.26 17.85 -9.95
C PRO A 284 -3.75 17.53 -9.97
N MET A 285 -3.29 16.77 -10.96
CA MET A 285 -1.87 16.46 -11.11
C MET A 285 -1.04 17.71 -11.41
N ALA A 286 -1.53 18.59 -12.29
CA ALA A 286 -0.86 19.85 -12.59
C ALA A 286 -0.73 20.76 -11.34
N ARG A 287 -1.78 20.81 -10.51
CA ARG A 287 -1.75 21.52 -9.22
C ARG A 287 -0.69 20.94 -8.28
N LEU A 288 -0.63 19.61 -8.17
CA LEU A 288 0.36 18.91 -7.33
C LEU A 288 1.80 19.15 -7.79
N VAL A 289 2.07 19.16 -9.10
CA VAL A 289 3.44 19.39 -9.63
C VAL A 289 3.86 20.86 -9.49
N THR A 290 2.90 21.78 -9.39
CA THR A 290 3.16 23.22 -9.19
C THR A 290 3.39 23.55 -7.71
N PHE A 291 2.74 22.80 -6.81
CA PHE A 291 2.94 22.88 -5.37
C PHE A 291 4.32 22.37 -4.97
#